data_AF-A0A7X6SJC9-F1
#
_entry.id   AF-A0A7X6SJC9-F1
#
_cell.length_a   1.000
_cell.length_b   1.000
_cell.length_c   1.000
_cell.angle_alpha   90.00
_cell.angle_beta   90.00
_cell.angle_gamma   90.00
#
_symmetry.space_group_name_H-M   'P 1'
#
loop_
_entity.id
_entity.type
_entity.pdbx_description
1 polymer ?
#
loop_
_entity_poly.entity_id
_entity_poly.type
_entity_poly.pdbx_seq_one_letter_code
_entity_poly.pdbx_strand_id
1 'polypeptide(L)' 'MSGTTDDFKGRAKEAAGAITGDEDLKNEGKADQVAGSIKHKAEDAKNWIEEKVDEVKERLHKD' A
#
# COMPACT_ATOMS: atom_id res chain seq x y z
N MET A 1 -3.84 3.49 -8.87
CA MET A 1 -2.51 4.09 -9.15
C MET A 1 -1.87 4.77 -7.93
N SER A 2 -2.36 4.55 -6.70
CA SER A 2 -1.80 5.13 -5.47
C SER A 2 -0.48 4.46 -5.05
N GLY A 3 -0.44 3.12 -4.99
CA GLY A 3 0.71 2.38 -4.45
C GLY A 3 2.06 2.67 -5.13
N THR A 4 2.09 2.77 -6.46
CA THR A 4 3.33 3.05 -7.21
C THR A 4 3.85 4.48 -6.99
N THR A 5 2.94 5.43 -6.78
CA THR A 5 3.30 6.85 -6.59
C THR A 5 3.87 7.08 -5.20
N ASP A 6 3.30 6.43 -4.18
CA ASP A 6 3.76 6.52 -2.79
C ASP A 6 5.13 5.83 -2.60
N ASP A 7 5.36 4.68 -3.25
CA ASP A 7 6.67 4.01 -3.26
C ASP A 7 7.77 4.87 -3.91
N PHE A 8 7.45 5.52 -5.03
CA PHE A 8 8.40 6.40 -5.71
C PHE A 8 8.72 7.63 -4.85
N LYS A 9 7.70 8.24 -4.23
CA LYS A 9 7.87 9.38 -3.34
C LYS A 9 8.70 9.02 -2.09
N GLY A 10 8.46 7.86 -1.51
CA GLY A 10 9.24 7.35 -0.37
C GLY A 10 10.71 7.16 -0.71
N ARG A 11 11.02 6.55 -1.85
CA ARG A 11 12.41 6.41 -2.33
C ARG A 11 13.07 7.75 -2.61
N ALA A 12 12.34 8.71 -3.18
CA ALA A 12 12.85 10.05 -3.45
C ALA A 12 13.19 10.80 -2.16
N LYS A 13 12.33 10.74 -1.13
CA LYS A 13 12.60 11.31 0.20
C LYS A 13 13.78 10.64 0.89
N GLU A 14 13.87 9.31 0.81
CA GLU A 14 14.99 8.56 1.38
C GLU A 14 16.33 8.94 0.75
N ALA A 15 16.36 9.02 -0.59
CA ALA A 15 17.54 9.44 -1.34
C ALA A 15 17.91 10.90 -1.04
N ALA A 16 16.92 11.80 -1.01
CA ALA A 16 17.15 13.21 -0.68
C ALA A 16 17.75 13.36 0.72
N GLY A 17 17.16 12.72 1.73
CA GLY A 17 17.68 12.75 3.11
C GLY A 17 19.07 12.14 3.24
N ALA A 18 19.36 11.05 2.52
CA ALA A 18 20.70 10.48 2.50
C ALA A 18 21.75 11.40 1.86
N ILE A 19 21.36 12.20 0.86
CA ILE A 19 22.25 13.16 0.17
C ILE A 19 22.44 14.42 0.99
N THR A 20 21.38 14.96 1.59
CA THR A 20 21.43 16.20 2.38
C THR A 20 21.88 15.98 3.83
N GLY A 21 21.97 14.72 4.28
CA GLY A 21 22.24 14.37 5.68
C GLY A 21 21.04 14.61 6.60
N ASP A 22 19.84 14.74 6.03
CA ASP A 22 18.59 14.97 6.76
C ASP A 22 17.96 13.62 7.16
N GLU A 23 18.06 13.30 8.45
CA GLU A 23 17.52 12.05 9.00
C GLU A 23 16.00 12.01 9.00
N ASP A 24 15.32 13.16 9.06
CA ASP A 24 13.86 13.23 9.03
C ASP A 24 13.36 12.85 7.64
N LEU A 25 13.92 13.43 6.58
CA LEU A 25 13.59 13.05 5.19
C LEU A 25 13.86 11.57 4.91
N LYS A 26 14.97 11.04 5.45
CA LYS A 26 15.30 9.62 5.31
C LYS A 26 14.28 8.71 5.99
N ASN A 27 13.89 9.04 7.22
CA ASN A 27 12.93 8.26 7.98
C ASN A 27 11.51 8.37 7.41
N GLU A 28 11.12 9.56 6.96
CA GLU A 28 9.83 9.79 6.32
C GLU A 28 9.69 8.97 5.03
N GLY A 29 10.76 8.91 4.22
CA GLY A 29 10.80 8.07 3.02
C GLY A 29 10.65 6.58 3.28
N LYS A 30 11.19 6.08 4.40
CA LYS A 30 10.99 4.68 4.85
C LYS A 30 9.58 4.44 5.40
N ALA A 31 9.06 5.38 6.18
CA ALA A 31 7.72 5.28 6.75
C ALA A 31 6.65 5.23 5.65
N ASP A 32 6.79 6.07 4.62
CA ASP A 32 5.90 6.09 3.45
C ASP A 32 5.91 4.74 2.71
N GLN A 33 7.08 4.12 2.51
CA GLN A 33 7.20 2.79 1.89
C GLN A 33 6.53 1.67 2.71
N VAL A 34 6.69 1.70 4.04
CA VAL A 34 6.08 0.71 4.94
C VAL A 34 4.56 0.87 4.95
N ALA A 35 4.07 2.10 5.07
CA ALA A 35 2.65 2.40 5.04
C ALA A 35 2.01 1.98 3.70
N GLY A 36 2.66 2.28 2.58
CA GLY A 36 2.25 1.84 1.25
C GLY A 36 2.16 0.32 1.14
N SER A 37 3.18 -0.40 1.60
CA SER A 37 3.22 -1.87 1.59
C SER A 37 2.11 -2.50 2.44
N ILE A 38 1.83 -1.94 3.62
CA ILE A 38 0.74 -2.42 4.50
C ILE A 38 -0.62 -2.18 3.84
N LYS A 39 -0.82 -0.98 3.27
CA LYS A 39 -2.08 -0.62 2.61
C LYS A 39 -2.36 -1.51 1.42
N HIS A 40 -1.34 -1.82 0.61
CA HIS A 40 -1.47 -2.73 -0.52
C HIS A 40 -1.89 -4.15 -0.08
N LYS A 41 -1.22 -4.69 0.95
CA LYS A 41 -1.59 -6.02 1.49
C LYS A 41 -2.99 -6.05 2.10
N ALA A 42 -3.40 -4.97 2.76
CA ALA A 42 -4.73 -4.86 3.34
C ALA A 42 -5.81 -4.75 2.26
N GLU A 43 -5.57 -3.98 1.20
CA GLU A 43 -6.47 -3.90 0.04
C GLU A 43 -6.57 -5.25 -0.69
N ASP A 44 -5.45 -5.94 -0.91
CA ASP A 44 -5.45 -7.27 -1.55
C ASP A 44 -6.25 -8.30 -0.72
N ALA A 45 -6.06 -8.30 0.60
CA ALA A 45 -6.83 -9.17 1.50
C ALA A 45 -8.33 -8.82 1.51
N LYS A 46 -8.66 -7.53 1.49
CA LYS A 46 -10.06 -7.08 1.44
C LYS A 46 -10.73 -7.48 0.13
N ASN A 47 -10.07 -7.27 -1.01
CA ASN A 47 -10.60 -7.64 -2.33
C ASN A 47 -10.87 -9.15 -2.43
N TRP A 48 -9.96 -9.99 -1.92
CA TRP A 48 -10.17 -11.44 -1.92
C TRP A 48 -11.35 -11.88 -1.04
N ILE A 49 -11.57 -11.20 0.09
CA ILE A 49 -12.72 -11.45 0.95
C ILE A 49 -14.01 -11.01 0.25
N GLU A 50 -14.04 -9.83 -0.36
CA GLU A 50 -15.22 -9.34 -1.09
C GLU A 50 -15.57 -10.28 -2.25
N GLU A 51 -14.61 -10.71 -3.07
CA GLU A 51 -14.85 -11.69 -4.15
C GLU A 51 -15.46 -13.00 -3.63
N LYS A 52 -14.93 -13.53 -2.51
CA LYS A 52 -15.47 -14.77 -1.93
C LYS A 52 -16.87 -14.60 -1.36
N VAL A 53 -17.16 -13.46 -0.74
CA VAL A 53 -18.49 -13.17 -0.21
C VAL A 53 -19.49 -13.03 -1.34
N ASP A 54 -19.11 -12.36 -2.43
CA ASP A 54 -19.96 -12.22 -3.62
C ASP A 54 -20.23 -13.56 -4.30
N GLU A 55 -19.23 -14.44 -4.44
CA GLU A 55 -19.43 -15.80 -5.00
C GLU A 55 -20.43 -16.61 -4.15
N VAL A 56 -20.33 -16.52 -2.82
CA VAL A 56 -21.25 -17.20 -1.90
C VAL A 56 -22.67 -16.61 -2.02
N LYS A 57 -22.78 -15.30 -2.13
CA LYS A 57 -24.06 -14.60 -2.25
C LYS A 57 -24.77 -14.92 -3.56
N GLU A 58 -24.04 -14.99 -4.69
CA GLU A 58 -24.60 -15.41 -5.98
C GLU A 58 -25.10 -16.86 -5.95
N ARG A 59 -24.40 -17.77 -5.27
CA ARG A 59 -24.85 -19.16 -5.12
C ARG A 59 -26.11 -19.29 -4.27
N LEU A 60 -26.28 -18.42 -3.26
CA LEU A 60 -27.46 -18.41 -2.39
C LEU A 60 -28.68 -17.71 -2.99
N HIS A 61 -28.50 -16.82 -3.97
CA HIS A 61 -29.60 -16.12 -4.66
C HIS A 61 -30.14 -16.86 -5.90
N LYS A 62 -29.57 -18.02 -6.25
CA LYS A 62 -29.95 -18.77 -7.44
C LYS A 62 -31.01 -19.87 -7.19
N ASP A 63 -31.43 -20.05 -5.93
CA ASP A 63 -32.61 -20.82 -5.51
C ASP A 63 -33.80 -19.87 -5.24
#